data_AF-A0A7C0Y8R1-F1
#
_entry.id   AF-A0A7C0Y8R1-F1
#
_cell.length_a   1.000
_cell.length_b   1.000
_cell.length_c   1.000
_cell.angle_alpha   90.00
_cell.angle_beta   90.00
_cell.angle_gamma   90.00
#
_symmetry.space_group_name_H-M   'P 1'
#
loop_
_entity.id
_entity.type
_entity.pdbx_description
1 polymer ?
#
loop_
_entity_poly.entity_id
_entity_poly.type
_entity_poly.pdbx_seq_one_letter_code
_entity_poly.pdbx_strand_id
1 'polypeptide(L)'
;MNKYKQMLIDFMEEKLKQLRTCDIYKKLENQEITYFNEQDKKAILEWSEKDALHIWNALEYWILKEKSDGLGASVCPFCIKYLGNCQYCGYAQSHGICHLDTSNYKKIVRAIGLKKIFNLFSNEWYKQIIEKIKNKYI
;
A
#
# COMPACT_ATOMS: atom_id res chain seq x y z
N MET A 1 -12.19 5.92 -17.23
CA MET A 1 -11.06 5.67 -16.30
C MET A 1 -11.07 4.19 -15.95
N ASN A 2 -9.93 3.50 -16.01
CA ASN A 2 -9.86 2.04 -15.79
C ASN A 2 -10.18 1.68 -14.33
N LYS A 3 -11.10 0.72 -14.11
CA LYS A 3 -11.55 0.36 -12.76
C LYS A 3 -10.43 -0.17 -11.86
N TYR A 4 -9.50 -0.97 -12.39
CA TYR A 4 -8.44 -1.58 -11.58
C TYR A 4 -7.43 -0.54 -11.09
N LYS A 5 -7.13 0.48 -11.90
CA LYS A 5 -6.31 1.61 -11.44
C LYS A 5 -6.94 2.30 -10.24
N GLN A 6 -8.24 2.54 -10.31
CA GLN A 6 -8.97 3.16 -9.21
C GLN A 6 -9.06 2.25 -7.98
N MET A 7 -9.29 0.95 -8.16
CA MET A 7 -9.29 -0.02 -7.07
C MET A 7 -7.95 -0.08 -6.33
N LEU A 8 -6.82 0.04 -7.05
CA LEU A 8 -5.48 0.10 -6.44
C LEU A 8 -5.24 1.39 -5.66
N ILE A 9 -5.74 2.52 -6.16
CA ILE A 9 -5.70 3.82 -5.44
C ILE A 9 -6.54 3.72 -4.17
N ASP A 10 -7.79 3.27 -4.27
CA ASP A 10 -8.69 3.10 -3.14
C ASP A 10 -8.07 2.16 -2.09
N PHE A 11 -7.41 1.08 -2.51
CA PHE A 11 -6.70 0.17 -1.60
C PHE A 11 -5.59 0.88 -0.83
N MET A 12 -4.75 1.67 -1.50
CA MET A 12 -3.70 2.45 -0.84
C MET A 12 -4.25 3.54 0.08
N GLU A 13 -5.37 4.17 -0.31
CA GLU A 13 -6.06 5.15 0.52
C GLU A 13 -6.67 4.52 1.78
N GLU A 14 -7.28 3.34 1.70
CA GLU A 14 -7.80 2.63 2.87
C GLU A 14 -6.66 2.24 3.82
N LYS A 15 -5.49 1.84 3.30
CA LYS A 15 -4.29 1.62 4.13
C LYS A 15 -3.82 2.90 4.83
N LEU A 16 -3.81 4.03 4.11
CA LEU A 16 -3.47 5.33 4.70
C LEU A 16 -4.49 5.74 5.78
N LYS A 17 -5.80 5.57 5.53
CA LYS A 17 -6.86 5.81 6.52
C LYS A 17 -6.65 4.96 7.77
N GLN A 18 -6.33 3.68 7.60
CA GLN A 18 -6.04 2.78 8.70
C GLN A 18 -4.80 3.21 9.48
N LEU A 19 -3.72 3.63 8.81
CA LEU A 19 -2.54 4.21 9.47
C LEU A 19 -2.91 5.44 10.31
N ARG A 20 -3.77 6.32 9.79
CA ARG A 20 -4.24 7.52 10.50
C ARG A 20 -5.09 7.21 11.73
N THR A 21 -5.52 5.97 11.96
CA THR A 21 -6.10 5.59 13.27
C THR A 21 -5.05 5.52 14.39
N CYS A 22 -3.76 5.45 14.04
CA CYS A 22 -2.64 5.39 14.98
C CYS A 22 -2.02 6.77 15.20
N ASP A 23 -2.04 7.27 16.45
CA ASP A 23 -1.49 8.60 16.78
C ASP A 23 0.01 8.73 16.54
N ILE A 24 0.76 7.62 16.58
CA ILE A 24 2.18 7.61 16.20
C ILE A 24 2.33 8.00 14.72
N TYR A 25 1.47 7.49 13.84
CA TYR A 25 1.52 7.82 12.42
C TYR A 25 1.15 9.28 12.17
N LYS A 26 0.09 9.79 12.83
CA LYS A 26 -0.30 11.20 12.73
C LYS A 26 0.86 12.16 13.06
N LYS A 27 1.65 11.84 14.09
CA LYS A 27 2.83 12.64 14.45
C LYS A 27 3.91 12.62 13.36
N LEU A 28 4.14 11.47 12.72
CA LEU A 28 5.07 11.35 11.60
C LEU A 28 4.58 12.09 10.36
N GLU A 29 3.27 12.02 10.08
CA GLU A 29 2.66 12.72 8.94
C GLU A 29 2.83 14.24 9.05
N ASN A 30 2.72 14.79 10.27
CA ASN A 30 3.02 16.22 10.54
C ASN A 30 4.50 16.59 10.35
N GLN A 31 5.39 15.60 10.26
CA GLN A 31 6.82 15.76 9.96
C GLN A 31 7.13 15.41 8.49
N GLU A 32 6.11 15.44 7.63
CA GLU A 32 6.18 15.13 6.20
C GLU A 32 6.60 13.67 5.87
N ILE A 33 6.61 12.78 6.88
CA ILE A 33 6.81 11.35 6.69
C ILE A 33 5.45 10.73 6.36
N THR A 34 5.16 10.61 5.08
CA THR A 34 3.87 10.13 4.56
C THR A 34 3.97 8.70 4.03
N TYR A 35 2.85 7.97 4.07
CA TYR A 35 2.74 6.63 3.50
C TYR A 35 2.28 6.61 2.04
N PHE A 36 1.40 7.53 1.64
CA PHE A 36 0.83 7.59 0.30
C PHE A 36 0.38 9.01 0.01
N ASN A 37 0.67 9.52 -1.18
CA ASN A 37 0.42 10.92 -1.57
C ASN A 37 -0.15 11.03 -3.01
N GLU A 38 -0.35 12.27 -3.47
CA GLU A 38 -0.91 12.54 -4.80
C GLU A 38 0.02 12.13 -5.95
N GLN A 39 1.34 12.18 -5.77
CA GLN A 39 2.31 11.70 -6.76
C GLN A 39 2.18 10.19 -6.96
N ASP A 40 1.99 9.43 -5.88
CA ASP A 40 1.77 7.99 -5.95
C ASP A 40 0.46 7.66 -6.69
N LYS A 41 -0.60 8.42 -6.44
CA LYS A 41 -1.88 8.27 -7.17
C LYS A 41 -1.69 8.50 -8.66
N LYS A 42 -1.01 9.59 -9.04
CA LYS A 42 -0.70 9.89 -10.45
C LYS A 42 0.10 8.75 -11.09
N ALA A 43 1.11 8.23 -10.40
CA ALA A 43 1.88 7.09 -10.88
C ALA A 43 1.01 5.85 -11.16
N ILE A 44 0.03 5.54 -10.30
CA ILE A 44 -0.91 4.42 -10.54
C ILE A 44 -1.80 4.70 -11.75
N LEU A 45 -2.28 5.94 -11.92
CA LEU A 45 -3.11 6.33 -13.06
C LEU A 45 -2.39 6.18 -14.41
N GLU A 46 -1.06 6.32 -14.42
CA GLU A 46 -0.21 6.17 -15.60
C GLU A 46 0.08 4.70 -15.99
N TRP A 47 -0.18 3.73 -15.10
CA TRP A 47 0.07 2.32 -15.42
C TRP A 47 -0.79 1.81 -16.59
N SER A 48 -0.36 0.76 -17.28
CA SER A 48 -1.23 0.14 -18.28
C SER A 48 -2.43 -0.54 -17.61
N GLU A 49 -3.54 -0.69 -18.33
CA GLU A 49 -4.71 -1.41 -17.81
C GLU A 49 -4.38 -2.87 -17.47
N LYS A 50 -3.53 -3.49 -18.29
CA LYS A 50 -3.02 -4.85 -18.09
C LYS A 50 -2.22 -4.96 -16.80
N ASP A 51 -1.34 -3.99 -16.53
CA ASP A 51 -0.57 -3.96 -15.29
C ASP A 51 -1.48 -3.80 -14.08
N ALA A 52 -2.44 -2.86 -14.14
CA ALA A 52 -3.35 -2.61 -13.03
C ALA A 52 -4.19 -3.86 -12.68
N LEU A 53 -4.72 -4.56 -13.70
CA LEU A 53 -5.42 -5.82 -13.52
C LEU A 53 -4.51 -6.90 -12.92
N HIS A 54 -3.30 -7.06 -13.46
CA HIS A 54 -2.34 -8.05 -12.96
C HIS A 54 -1.97 -7.82 -11.49
N ILE A 55 -1.68 -6.57 -11.12
CA ILE A 55 -1.32 -6.17 -9.75
C ILE A 55 -2.50 -6.39 -8.80
N TRP A 56 -3.72 -6.04 -9.23
CA TRP A 56 -4.93 -6.29 -8.42
C TRP A 56 -5.13 -7.79 -8.16
N ASN A 57 -5.04 -8.63 -9.20
CA ASN A 57 -5.16 -10.08 -9.05
C ASN A 57 -4.07 -10.66 -8.13
N ALA A 58 -2.84 -10.14 -8.21
CA ALA A 58 -1.76 -10.56 -7.33
C ALA A 58 -2.04 -10.16 -5.87
N LEU A 59 -2.54 -8.96 -5.60
CA LEU A 59 -2.96 -8.55 -4.25
C LEU A 59 -4.03 -9.49 -3.69
N GLU A 60 -5.07 -9.79 -4.48
CA GLU A 60 -6.11 -10.74 -4.07
C GLU A 60 -5.53 -12.11 -3.76
N TYR A 61 -4.61 -12.61 -4.59
CA TYR A 61 -3.93 -13.88 -4.34
C TYR A 61 -3.17 -13.87 -3.01
N TRP A 62 -2.29 -12.90 -2.81
CA TRP A 62 -1.45 -12.83 -1.60
C TRP A 62 -2.27 -12.66 -0.32
N ILE A 63 -3.36 -11.89 -0.38
CA ILE A 63 -4.21 -11.64 0.78
C ILE A 63 -5.16 -12.82 1.01
N LEU A 64 -5.89 -13.27 0.00
CA LEU A 64 -6.98 -14.24 0.20
C LEU A 64 -6.48 -15.68 0.26
N LYS A 65 -5.41 -16.01 -0.46
CA LYS A 65 -4.85 -17.37 -0.51
C LYS A 65 -3.67 -17.53 0.44
N GLU A 66 -2.67 -16.66 0.32
CA GLU A 66 -1.44 -16.74 1.13
C GLU A 66 -1.59 -16.10 2.52
N LYS A 67 -2.76 -15.54 2.82
CA LYS A 67 -3.08 -14.91 4.11
C LYS A 67 -2.10 -13.81 4.53
N SER A 68 -1.52 -13.10 3.55
CA SER A 68 -0.60 -11.99 3.82
C SER A 68 -1.25 -10.90 4.67
N ASP A 69 -0.46 -10.34 5.57
CA ASP A 69 -0.84 -9.30 6.53
C ASP A 69 0.32 -8.28 6.72
N GLY A 70 0.14 -7.32 7.63
CA GLY A 70 1.12 -6.25 7.87
C GLY A 70 1.23 -5.26 6.71
N LEU A 71 2.41 -4.65 6.52
CA LEU A 71 2.71 -3.74 5.40
C LEU A 71 3.82 -4.28 4.49
N GLY A 72 3.84 -5.59 4.26
CA GLY A 72 4.87 -6.26 3.46
C GLY A 72 4.81 -5.97 1.94
N ALA A 73 5.80 -6.49 1.22
CA ALA A 73 5.88 -6.37 -0.24
C ALA A 73 4.72 -7.06 -0.96
N SER A 74 4.21 -8.18 -0.43
CA SER A 74 3.08 -8.94 -0.98
C SER A 74 1.75 -8.22 -0.92
N VAL A 75 1.66 -7.13 -0.14
CA VAL A 75 0.44 -6.32 0.05
C VAL A 75 0.65 -4.86 -0.38
N CYS A 76 1.63 -4.61 -1.26
CA CYS A 76 1.93 -3.30 -1.81
C CYS A 76 1.86 -3.32 -3.34
N PRO A 77 0.95 -2.56 -3.98
CA PRO A 77 0.84 -2.48 -5.44
C PRO A 77 2.15 -2.14 -6.15
N PHE A 78 2.93 -1.21 -5.59
CA PHE A 78 4.22 -0.80 -6.16
C PHE A 78 5.26 -1.91 -6.07
N CYS A 79 5.35 -2.61 -4.94
CA CYS A 79 6.29 -3.72 -4.79
C CYS A 79 5.94 -4.87 -5.74
N ILE A 80 4.65 -5.16 -5.92
CA ILE A 80 4.17 -6.17 -6.87
C ILE A 80 4.52 -5.77 -8.31
N LYS A 81 4.28 -4.52 -8.71
CA LYS A 81 4.58 -4.04 -10.06
C LYS A 81 6.07 -4.17 -10.42
N TYR A 82 6.94 -3.77 -9.49
CA TYR A 82 8.37 -3.63 -9.77
C TYR A 82 9.21 -4.81 -9.26
N LEU A 83 8.61 -5.83 -8.63
CA LEU A 83 9.25 -7.08 -8.20
C LEU A 83 10.58 -6.89 -7.45
N GLY A 84 10.60 -5.95 -6.50
CA GLY A 84 11.81 -5.65 -5.71
C GLY A 84 12.78 -4.64 -6.35
N ASN A 85 12.55 -4.22 -7.60
CA ASN A 85 13.28 -3.13 -8.25
C ASN A 85 12.80 -1.75 -7.77
N CYS A 86 12.71 -1.56 -6.46
CA CYS A 86 12.17 -0.36 -5.83
C CYS A 86 12.89 0.91 -6.28
N GLN A 87 14.17 0.84 -6.64
CA GLN A 87 14.92 1.98 -7.17
C GLN A 87 14.31 2.62 -8.43
N TYR A 88 13.46 1.90 -9.16
CA TYR A 88 12.75 2.40 -10.34
C TYR A 88 11.26 2.62 -10.09
N CYS A 89 10.75 2.39 -8.87
CA CYS A 89 9.34 2.61 -8.59
C CYS A 89 9.09 4.08 -8.20
N GLY A 90 8.01 4.68 -8.73
CA GLY A 90 7.62 6.05 -8.39
C GLY A 90 7.36 6.27 -6.90
N TYR A 91 7.01 5.20 -6.17
CA TYR A 91 6.87 5.25 -4.71
C TYR A 91 8.22 5.50 -4.02
N ALA A 92 9.30 4.83 -4.42
CA ALA A 92 10.61 5.03 -3.80
C ALA A 92 11.21 6.40 -4.13
N GLN A 93 10.83 7.00 -5.26
CA GLN A 93 11.22 8.38 -5.58
C GLN A 93 10.60 9.37 -4.58
N SER A 94 9.36 9.13 -4.16
CA SER A 94 8.65 9.99 -3.21
C SER A 94 8.99 9.69 -1.74
N HIS A 95 9.30 8.42 -1.43
CA HIS A 95 9.35 7.92 -0.04
C HIS A 95 10.69 7.29 0.35
N GLY A 96 11.66 7.24 -0.56
CA GLY A 96 12.89 6.47 -0.41
C GLY A 96 12.71 4.98 -0.65
N ILE A 97 13.83 4.28 -0.88
CA ILE A 97 13.83 2.84 -1.18
C ILE A 97 13.41 2.05 0.08
N CYS A 98 12.33 1.27 -0.02
CA CYS A 98 11.65 0.64 1.13
C CYS A 98 12.54 -0.24 2.04
N HIS A 99 13.64 -0.80 1.54
CA HIS A 99 14.53 -1.61 2.37
C HIS A 99 15.60 -0.77 3.10
N LEU A 100 15.78 0.50 2.73
CA LEU A 100 16.70 1.42 3.40
C LEU A 100 16.03 2.09 4.60
N ASP A 101 16.77 2.19 5.71
CA ASP A 101 16.29 2.78 6.97
C ASP A 101 15.90 4.26 6.86
N THR A 102 16.38 4.93 5.82
CA THR A 102 16.06 6.33 5.53
C THR A 102 14.68 6.52 4.87
N SER A 103 14.05 5.46 4.38
CA SER A 103 12.73 5.53 3.74
C SER A 103 11.61 5.86 4.73
N ASN A 104 10.58 6.57 4.26
CA ASN A 104 9.37 6.85 5.03
C ASN A 104 8.72 5.55 5.50
N TYR A 105 8.68 4.53 4.64
CA TYR A 105 8.20 3.20 5.00
C TYR A 105 8.91 2.63 6.24
N LYS A 106 10.25 2.59 6.25
CA LYS A 106 11.00 2.07 7.40
C LYS A 106 10.80 2.91 8.65
N LYS A 107 10.79 4.24 8.52
CA LYS A 107 10.50 5.15 9.64
C LYS A 107 9.13 4.88 10.26
N ILE A 108 8.09 4.70 9.44
CA ILE A 108 6.72 4.37 9.87
C ILE A 108 6.69 3.03 10.61
N VAL A 109 7.22 1.96 10.00
CA VAL A 109 7.20 0.62 10.58
C VAL A 109 7.99 0.57 11.90
N ARG A 110 9.15 1.25 11.95
CA ARG A 110 9.99 1.33 13.15
C ARG A 110 9.29 2.08 14.29
N ALA A 111 8.68 3.22 13.98
CA ALA A 111 8.01 4.05 14.98
C ALA A 111 6.74 3.39 15.54
N ILE A 112 5.93 2.77 14.67
CA ILE A 112 4.69 2.10 15.10
C ILE A 112 5.00 0.76 15.79
N GLY A 113 6.06 0.08 15.35
CA GLY A 113 6.45 -1.25 15.82
C GLY A 113 5.72 -2.37 15.10
N LEU A 114 6.45 -3.44 14.78
CA LEU A 114 5.96 -4.57 13.96
C LEU A 114 4.68 -5.19 14.51
N LYS A 115 4.63 -5.50 15.82
CA LYS A 115 3.44 -6.11 16.45
C LYS A 115 2.18 -5.26 16.21
N LYS A 116 2.28 -3.93 16.32
CA LYS A 116 1.16 -3.02 16.11
C LYS A 116 0.79 -2.90 14.63
N ILE A 117 1.76 -2.96 13.72
CA ILE A 117 1.52 -3.04 12.27
C ILE A 117 0.71 -4.30 11.91
N PHE A 118 1.09 -5.48 12.40
CA PHE A 118 0.34 -6.71 12.14
C PHE A 118 -1.09 -6.65 12.71
N ASN A 119 -1.28 -6.03 13.87
CA ASN A 119 -2.62 -5.82 14.43
C ASN A 119 -3.47 -4.84 13.59
N LEU A 120 -2.86 -3.75 13.10
CA LEU A 120 -3.56 -2.75 12.27
C LEU A 120 -3.94 -3.28 10.89
N PHE A 121 -3.08 -4.12 10.32
CA PHE A 121 -3.19 -4.66 8.96
C PHE A 121 -3.30 -6.18 8.99
N SER A 122 -4.26 -6.69 9.76
CA SER A 122 -4.51 -8.12 9.80
C SER A 122 -5.04 -8.63 8.46
N ASN A 123 -4.88 -9.92 8.20
CA ASN A 123 -5.47 -10.54 7.01
C ASN A 123 -7.00 -10.34 6.94
N GLU A 124 -7.67 -10.36 8.08
CA GLU A 124 -9.11 -10.13 8.18
C GLU A 124 -9.49 -8.71 7.77
N TRP A 125 -8.73 -7.71 8.24
CA TRP A 125 -8.92 -6.33 7.78
C TRP A 125 -8.73 -6.22 6.26
N TYR A 126 -7.69 -6.85 5.71
CA TYR A 126 -7.44 -6.83 4.27
C TYR A 126 -8.59 -7.47 3.46
N LYS A 127 -9.15 -8.59 3.92
CA LYS A 127 -10.31 -9.24 3.28
C LYS A 127 -11.51 -8.29 3.19
N GLN A 128 -11.84 -7.64 4.30
CA GLN A 128 -12.94 -6.68 4.37
C GLN A 128 -12.74 -5.51 3.40
N ILE A 129 -11.51 -4.99 3.30
CA ILE A 129 -11.19 -3.91 2.36
C ILE A 129 -11.24 -4.37 0.90
N ILE A 130 -10.73 -5.56 0.57
CA ILE A 130 -10.84 -6.11 -0.78
C ILE A 130 -12.31 -6.23 -1.20
N GLU A 131 -13.15 -6.80 -0.34
CA GLU A 131 -14.58 -6.99 -0.62
C GLU A 131 -15.29 -5.64 -0.77
N LYS A 132 -15.06 -4.71 0.17
CA LYS A 132 -15.60 -3.34 0.11
C LYS A 132 -15.25 -2.65 -1.21
N ILE A 133 -13.99 -2.73 -1.64
CA ILE A 133 -13.54 -2.10 -2.89
C ILE A 133 -14.19 -2.79 -4.08
N LYS A 134 -14.20 -4.12 -4.15
CA LYS A 134 -14.84 -4.84 -5.27
C LYS A 134 -16.30 -4.46 -5.43
N ASN A 135 -17.05 -4.42 -4.33
CA ASN A 135 -18.47 -4.06 -4.35
C ASN A 135 -18.74 -2.63 -4.84
N LYS A 136 -17.75 -1.72 -4.76
CA LYS A 136 -17.84 -0.36 -5.30
C LYS A 136 -17.70 -0.29 -6.83
N TYR A 137 -17.10 -1.30 -7.46
CA TYR A 137 -16.75 -1.33 -8.89
C TYR A 137 -17.37 -2.52 -9.66
N ILE A 138 -18.35 -3.19 -9.05
CA ILE A 138 -19.29 -4.12 -9.68
C ILE A 138 -20.46 -3.29 -10.21
#